data_AF-A2FUZ0-F1
#
_entry.id   AF-A2FUZ0-F1
#
_cell.length_a   1.000
_cell.length_b   1.000
_cell.length_c   1.000
_cell.angle_alpha   90.00
_cell.angle_beta   90.00
_cell.angle_gamma   90.00
#
_symmetry.space_group_name_H-M   'P 1'
#
loop_
_entity.id
_entity.type
_entity.pdbx_description
1 polymer ?
#
loop_
_entity_poly.entity_id
_entity_poly.type
_entity_poly.pdbx_seq_one_letter_code
_entity_poly.pdbx_strand_id
1 'polypeptide(L)'
;MKNFLNKAKVQMKLAAHSVQETTGHSKIEEDPETKKIWQRVEAQNKNLDELITNVQKLKRTYYEFATYQHSAHGNLFQLYTNESPKYNEVSACFQSSEAVFNNAKAFNDEYAKQQIENLALALKTELHKVRIAFDARKKDYILLEDAKKSLAKAQTKGKDKKVADKQKEVDQYSASYQTQQQEFMNVANAYFADCQQKIDQIFEVYQFYICELTSEQHKAIIEKPAYNWEASKGKYPSVTVPPAAPAQ
;
A
#
# COMPACT_ATOMS: atom_id res chain seq x y z
N MET A 1 24.68 -37.91 -5.73
CA MET A 1 24.52 -37.83 -4.26
C MET A 1 25.29 -36.69 -3.60
N LYS A 2 26.59 -36.47 -3.84
CA LYS A 2 27.36 -35.38 -3.19
C LYS A 2 26.77 -33.97 -3.40
N ASN A 3 26.30 -33.64 -4.60
CA ASN A 3 25.66 -32.34 -4.88
C ASN A 3 24.32 -32.14 -4.17
N PHE A 4 23.55 -33.22 -3.97
CA PHE A 4 22.30 -33.19 -3.22
C PHE A 4 22.56 -32.90 -1.73
N LEU A 5 23.54 -33.56 -1.13
CA LEU A 5 23.93 -33.35 0.26
C LEU A 5 24.49 -31.92 0.51
N ASN A 6 25.22 -31.36 -0.44
CA ASN A 6 25.71 -29.97 -0.34
C ASN A 6 24.55 -28.96 -0.39
N LYS A 7 23.59 -29.14 -1.30
CA LYS A 7 22.37 -28.30 -1.35
C LYS A 7 21.56 -28.39 -0.06
N ALA A 8 21.36 -29.60 0.47
CA ALA A 8 20.64 -29.81 1.74
C ALA A 8 21.33 -29.10 2.91
N LYS A 9 22.66 -29.19 3.02
CA LYS A 9 23.42 -28.47 4.05
C LYS A 9 23.29 -26.95 3.95
N VAL A 10 23.29 -26.41 2.74
CA VAL A 10 23.08 -24.97 2.51
C VAL A 10 21.67 -24.56 2.95
N GLN A 11 20.64 -25.32 2.58
CA GLN A 11 19.26 -25.04 3.00
C GLN A 11 19.06 -25.10 4.51
N MET A 12 19.63 -26.10 5.19
CA MET A 12 19.54 -26.21 6.65
C MET A 12 20.21 -25.02 7.36
N LYS A 13 21.35 -24.53 6.85
CA LYS A 13 22.00 -23.33 7.39
C LYS A 13 21.11 -22.10 7.26
N LEU A 14 20.54 -21.89 6.06
CA LEU A 14 19.65 -20.75 5.81
C LEU A 14 18.41 -20.80 6.70
N ALA A 15 17.82 -21.99 6.89
CA ALA A 15 16.69 -22.18 7.80
C ALA A 15 17.06 -21.88 9.26
N ALA A 16 18.23 -22.32 9.73
CA ALA A 16 18.70 -22.03 11.08
C ALA A 16 18.91 -20.53 11.32
N HIS A 17 19.46 -19.81 10.34
CA HIS A 17 19.61 -18.35 10.40
C HIS A 17 18.26 -17.63 10.39
N SER A 18 17.32 -18.07 9.55
CA SER A 18 15.96 -17.50 9.52
C SER A 18 15.27 -17.62 10.89
N VAL A 19 15.40 -18.76 11.57
CA VAL A 19 14.85 -18.92 12.93
C VAL A 19 15.53 -17.99 13.95
N GLN A 20 16.85 -17.80 13.84
CA GLN A 20 17.60 -16.90 14.71
C GLN A 20 17.19 -15.43 14.52
N GLU A 21 16.93 -15.01 13.29
CA GLU A 21 16.43 -13.67 13.00
C GLU A 21 15.05 -13.43 13.63
N THR A 22 14.09 -14.35 13.43
CA THR A 22 12.74 -14.21 13.97
C THR A 22 12.71 -14.17 15.51
N THR A 23 13.67 -14.84 16.15
CA THR A 23 13.79 -14.88 17.62
C THR A 23 14.65 -13.75 18.21
N GLY A 24 15.18 -12.84 17.38
CA GLY A 24 16.03 -11.73 17.84
C GLY A 24 17.44 -12.16 18.27
N HIS A 25 17.87 -13.37 17.88
CA HIS A 25 19.18 -13.94 18.21
C HIS A 25 20.14 -13.99 17.01
N SER A 26 19.85 -13.25 15.93
CA SER A 26 20.72 -13.21 14.76
C SER A 26 22.12 -12.73 15.14
N LYS A 27 23.13 -13.45 14.65
CA LYS A 27 24.56 -13.13 14.83
C LYS A 27 25.20 -12.59 13.55
N ILE A 28 24.37 -12.20 12.59
CA ILE A 28 24.79 -11.62 11.31
C ILE A 28 24.05 -10.30 11.22
N GLU A 29 24.81 -9.20 11.36
CA GLU A 29 24.27 -7.85 11.21
C GLU A 29 24.41 -7.41 9.75
N GLU A 30 23.35 -6.77 9.25
CA GLU A 30 23.36 -6.12 7.95
C GLU A 30 24.17 -4.83 7.97
N ASP A 31 24.78 -4.48 6.84
CA ASP A 31 25.44 -3.20 6.71
C ASP A 31 24.41 -2.04 6.84
N PRO A 32 24.79 -0.91 7.45
CA PRO A 32 23.84 0.17 7.73
C PRO A 32 23.14 0.74 6.49
N GLU A 33 23.82 0.75 5.34
CA GLU A 33 23.30 1.30 4.09
C GLU A 33 22.21 0.40 3.51
N THR A 34 22.51 -0.89 3.32
CA THR A 34 21.55 -1.91 2.89
C THR A 34 20.36 -1.98 3.84
N LYS A 35 20.60 -1.92 5.16
CA LYS A 35 19.52 -1.90 6.16
C LYS A 35 18.59 -0.70 5.96
N LYS A 36 19.14 0.50 5.72
CA LYS A 36 18.35 1.70 5.47
C LYS A 36 17.54 1.60 4.17
N ILE A 37 18.14 1.09 3.11
CA ILE A 37 17.47 0.86 1.82
C ILE A 37 16.32 -0.14 2.00
N TRP A 38 16.58 -1.26 2.66
CA TRP A 38 15.57 -2.30 2.89
C TRP A 38 14.41 -1.80 3.75
N GLN A 39 14.68 -1.07 4.83
CA GLN A 39 13.64 -0.45 5.65
C GLN A 39 12.76 0.52 4.86
N ARG A 40 13.35 1.28 3.92
CA ARG A 40 12.59 2.17 3.03
C ARG A 40 11.68 1.37 2.08
N VAL A 41 12.17 0.27 1.53
CA VAL A 41 11.41 -0.66 0.67
C VAL A 41 10.22 -1.26 1.45
N GLU A 42 10.45 -1.75 2.66
CA GLU A 42 9.41 -2.33 3.51
C GLU A 42 8.33 -1.30 3.88
N ALA A 43 8.75 -0.09 4.28
CA ALA A 43 7.84 0.99 4.61
C ALA A 43 6.97 1.38 3.42
N GLN A 44 7.56 1.51 2.22
CA GLN A 44 6.79 1.84 1.02
C GLN A 44 5.83 0.73 0.61
N ASN A 45 6.23 -0.54 0.69
CA ASN A 45 5.32 -1.64 0.39
C ASN A 45 4.11 -1.65 1.34
N LYS A 46 4.35 -1.44 2.65
CA LYS A 46 3.29 -1.32 3.65
C LYS A 46 2.35 -0.14 3.36
N ASN A 47 2.91 1.03 3.03
CA ASN A 47 2.09 2.21 2.73
C ASN A 47 1.24 2.02 1.48
N LEU A 48 1.73 1.32 0.45
CA LEU A 48 0.95 0.98 -0.75
C LEU A 48 -0.18 -0.02 -0.43
N ASP A 49 0.08 -1.00 0.44
CA ASP A 49 -0.95 -1.93 0.93
C ASP A 49 -2.08 -1.22 1.68
N GLU A 50 -1.70 -0.28 2.56
CA GLU A 50 -2.65 0.56 3.30
C GLU A 50 -3.44 1.47 2.37
N LEU A 51 -2.78 2.07 1.37
CA LEU A 51 -3.45 2.91 0.36
C LEU A 51 -4.51 2.11 -0.41
N ILE A 52 -4.15 0.95 -0.97
CA ILE A 52 -5.10 0.10 -1.72
C ILE A 52 -6.28 -0.28 -0.83
N THR A 53 -6.01 -0.70 0.42
CA THR A 53 -7.06 -1.05 1.39
C THR A 53 -7.99 0.13 1.67
N ASN A 54 -7.43 1.33 1.83
CA ASN A 54 -8.22 2.53 2.13
C ASN A 54 -9.02 3.01 0.91
N VAL A 55 -8.48 2.92 -0.31
CA VAL A 55 -9.20 3.21 -1.55
C VAL A 55 -10.37 2.25 -1.74
N GLN A 56 -10.17 0.96 -1.46
CA GLN A 56 -11.24 -0.05 -1.53
C GLN A 56 -12.36 0.21 -0.52
N LYS A 57 -12.01 0.61 0.71
CA LYS A 57 -13.01 1.02 1.71
C LYS A 57 -13.73 2.28 1.26
N LEU A 58 -12.98 3.29 0.85
CA LEU A 58 -13.52 4.58 0.41
C LEU A 58 -14.53 4.41 -0.72
N LYS A 59 -14.18 3.73 -1.81
CA LYS A 59 -15.06 3.58 -2.97
C LYS A 59 -16.38 2.88 -2.62
N ARG A 60 -16.30 1.86 -1.75
CA ARG A 60 -17.46 1.13 -1.26
C ARG A 60 -18.33 2.02 -0.36
N THR A 61 -17.72 2.70 0.61
CA THR A 61 -18.42 3.59 1.53
C THR A 61 -19.08 4.75 0.79
N TYR A 62 -18.43 5.33 -0.21
CA TYR A 62 -19.00 6.41 -1.02
C TYR A 62 -20.20 5.93 -1.85
N TYR A 63 -20.11 4.74 -2.44
CA TYR A 63 -21.23 4.11 -3.12
C TYR A 63 -22.41 3.81 -2.20
N GLU A 64 -22.13 3.23 -1.02
CA GLU A 64 -23.16 2.98 0.01
C GLU A 64 -23.82 4.29 0.46
N PHE A 65 -23.03 5.34 0.72
CA PHE A 65 -23.55 6.67 1.05
C PHE A 65 -24.47 7.22 -0.05
N ALA A 66 -24.02 7.22 -1.31
CA ALA A 66 -24.82 7.73 -2.42
C ALA A 66 -26.11 6.92 -2.63
N THR A 67 -26.05 5.60 -2.43
CA THR A 67 -27.22 4.70 -2.48
C THR A 67 -28.25 5.06 -1.41
N TYR A 68 -27.81 5.24 -0.17
CA TYR A 68 -28.70 5.62 0.93
C TYR A 68 -29.24 7.04 0.78
N GLN A 69 -28.42 7.98 0.30
CA GLN A 69 -28.87 9.34 0.02
C GLN A 69 -29.95 9.36 -1.06
N HIS A 70 -29.73 8.68 -2.19
CA HIS A 70 -30.71 8.57 -3.27
C HIS A 70 -32.02 7.94 -2.77
N SER A 71 -31.92 6.88 -1.96
CA SER A 71 -33.09 6.22 -1.36
C SER A 71 -33.84 7.14 -0.39
N ALA A 72 -33.13 7.92 0.43
CA ALA A 72 -33.74 8.87 1.34
C ALA A 72 -34.47 9.99 0.57
N HIS A 73 -33.88 10.52 -0.50
CA HIS A 73 -34.55 11.48 -1.37
C HIS A 73 -35.80 10.88 -2.04
N GLY A 74 -35.73 9.63 -2.51
CA GLY A 74 -36.89 8.94 -3.10
C GLY A 74 -38.03 8.76 -2.09
N ASN A 75 -37.72 8.32 -0.88
CA ASN A 75 -38.70 8.18 0.20
C ASN A 75 -39.27 9.53 0.62
N LEU A 76 -38.46 10.58 0.69
CA LEU A 76 -38.93 11.95 0.95
C LEU A 76 -39.87 12.41 -0.14
N PHE A 77 -39.54 12.20 -1.42
CA PHE A 77 -40.39 12.57 -2.55
C PHE A 77 -41.76 11.89 -2.48
N GLN A 78 -41.83 10.61 -2.08
CA GLN A 78 -43.09 9.88 -1.94
C GLN A 78 -44.03 10.46 -0.87
N LEU A 79 -43.53 11.26 0.08
CA LEU A 79 -44.36 11.93 1.08
C LEU A 79 -45.07 13.18 0.53
N TYR A 80 -44.66 13.68 -0.63
CA TYR A 80 -45.26 14.87 -1.25
C TYR A 80 -46.27 14.45 -2.34
N THR A 81 -47.48 15.00 -2.24
CA THR A 81 -48.46 14.93 -3.33
C THR A 81 -48.16 15.98 -4.39
N ASN A 82 -48.64 15.81 -5.62
CA ASN A 82 -48.50 16.80 -6.69
C ASN A 82 -49.14 18.17 -6.37
N GLU A 83 -50.05 18.22 -5.40
CA GLU A 83 -50.67 19.45 -4.87
C GLU A 83 -49.79 20.18 -3.85
N SER A 84 -48.73 19.52 -3.35
CA SER A 84 -47.85 20.10 -2.35
C SER A 84 -47.02 21.25 -2.94
N PRO A 85 -46.92 22.43 -2.28
CA PRO A 85 -46.17 23.58 -2.81
C PRO A 85 -44.69 23.29 -3.13
N LYS A 86 -44.10 22.26 -2.51
CA LYS A 86 -42.70 21.84 -2.69
C LYS A 86 -42.52 20.61 -3.57
N TYR A 87 -43.57 20.07 -4.17
CA TYR A 87 -43.50 18.82 -4.93
C TYR A 87 -42.40 18.84 -6.00
N ASN A 88 -42.36 19.92 -6.81
CA ASN A 88 -41.37 20.08 -7.88
C ASN A 88 -39.94 20.22 -7.35
N GLU A 89 -39.75 20.92 -6.22
CA GLU A 89 -38.43 21.07 -5.57
C GLU A 89 -37.90 19.71 -5.11
N VAL A 90 -38.73 18.93 -4.41
CA VAL A 90 -38.34 17.62 -3.87
C VAL A 90 -38.14 16.60 -5.01
N SER A 91 -38.96 16.66 -6.06
CA SER A 91 -38.78 15.85 -7.27
C SER A 91 -37.44 16.13 -7.95
N ALA A 92 -37.08 17.41 -8.09
CA ALA A 92 -35.80 17.82 -8.67
C ALA A 92 -34.60 17.37 -7.83
N CYS A 93 -34.71 17.40 -6.48
CA CYS A 93 -33.68 16.86 -5.57
C CYS A 93 -33.50 15.35 -5.68
N PHE A 94 -34.60 14.61 -5.85
CA PHE A 94 -34.52 13.17 -6.11
C PHE A 94 -33.80 12.88 -7.43
N GLN A 95 -34.21 13.55 -8.52
CA GLN A 95 -33.56 13.41 -9.83
C GLN A 95 -32.09 13.84 -9.80
N SER A 96 -31.73 14.89 -9.06
CA SER A 96 -30.33 15.33 -8.96
C SER A 96 -29.44 14.32 -8.26
N SER A 97 -29.97 13.57 -7.29
CA SER A 97 -29.21 12.52 -6.60
C SER A 97 -28.91 11.29 -7.44
N GLU A 98 -29.61 11.09 -8.56
CA GLU A 98 -29.33 9.99 -9.49
C GLU A 98 -27.94 10.12 -10.13
N ALA A 99 -27.53 11.34 -10.48
CA ALA A 99 -26.19 11.61 -11.03
C ALA A 99 -25.09 11.26 -10.02
N VAL A 100 -25.27 11.66 -8.75
CA VAL A 100 -24.36 11.30 -7.64
C VAL A 100 -24.27 9.79 -7.49
N PHE A 101 -25.40 9.10 -7.47
CA PHE A 101 -25.46 7.64 -7.37
C PHE A 101 -24.70 6.96 -8.52
N ASN A 102 -24.96 7.37 -9.76
CA ASN A 102 -24.34 6.79 -10.94
C ASN A 102 -22.81 7.01 -10.95
N ASN A 103 -22.35 8.20 -10.58
CA ASN A 103 -20.92 8.51 -10.50
C ASN A 103 -20.24 7.73 -9.38
N ALA A 104 -20.86 7.64 -8.21
CA ALA A 104 -20.36 6.83 -7.09
C ALA A 104 -20.27 5.35 -7.47
N LYS A 105 -21.27 4.83 -8.19
CA LYS A 105 -21.29 3.46 -8.71
C LYS A 105 -20.15 3.24 -9.72
N ALA A 106 -19.99 4.12 -10.69
CA ALA A 106 -18.92 4.02 -11.68
C ALA A 106 -17.52 4.08 -11.03
N PHE A 107 -17.34 4.95 -10.04
CA PHE A 107 -16.11 5.00 -9.26
C PHE A 107 -15.84 3.70 -8.50
N ASN A 108 -16.87 3.14 -7.85
CA ASN A 108 -16.77 1.88 -7.10
C ASN A 108 -16.46 0.67 -8.00
N ASP A 109 -17.20 0.54 -9.09
CA ASP A 109 -17.16 -0.64 -9.95
C ASP A 109 -15.88 -0.68 -10.80
N GLU A 110 -15.43 0.50 -11.27
CA GLU A 110 -14.46 0.56 -12.35
C GLU A 110 -13.30 1.52 -12.06
N TYR A 111 -13.56 2.82 -11.90
CA TYR A 111 -12.50 3.84 -11.97
C TYR A 111 -11.50 3.75 -10.82
N ALA A 112 -11.95 3.53 -9.58
CA ALA A 112 -11.03 3.42 -8.44
C ALA A 112 -10.03 2.28 -8.63
N LYS A 113 -10.49 1.13 -9.16
CA LYS A 113 -9.64 -0.02 -9.43
C LYS A 113 -8.69 0.28 -10.59
N GLN A 114 -9.24 0.74 -11.72
CA GLN A 114 -8.48 0.91 -12.95
C GLN A 114 -7.44 2.02 -12.88
N GLN A 115 -7.78 3.12 -12.20
CA GLN A 115 -7.01 4.36 -12.27
C GLN A 115 -6.18 4.61 -11.01
N ILE A 116 -6.58 4.09 -9.84
CA ILE A 116 -5.84 4.29 -8.59
C ILE A 116 -5.18 2.98 -8.13
N GLU A 117 -5.95 1.92 -7.92
CA GLU A 117 -5.42 0.66 -7.37
C GLU A 117 -4.37 0.04 -8.30
N ASN A 118 -4.60 0.03 -9.62
CA ASN A 118 -3.65 -0.51 -10.60
C ASN A 118 -2.31 0.22 -10.61
N LEU A 119 -2.29 1.54 -10.45
CA LEU A 119 -1.04 2.31 -10.37
C LEU A 119 -0.26 1.93 -9.10
N ALA A 120 -0.94 1.79 -7.97
CA ALA A 120 -0.30 1.32 -6.73
C ALA A 120 0.21 -0.13 -6.84
N LEU A 121 -0.55 -1.02 -7.51
CA LEU A 121 -0.14 -2.40 -7.77
C LEU A 121 1.07 -2.49 -8.71
N ALA A 122 1.21 -1.57 -9.67
CA ALA A 122 2.39 -1.49 -10.53
C ALA A 122 3.65 -1.18 -9.70
N LEU A 123 3.60 -0.19 -8.80
CA LEU A 123 4.70 0.10 -7.87
C LEU A 123 5.03 -1.08 -6.96
N LYS A 124 4.01 -1.78 -6.44
CA LYS A 124 4.22 -3.00 -5.64
C LYS A 124 4.93 -4.10 -6.44
N THR A 125 4.65 -4.21 -7.73
CA THR A 125 5.32 -5.19 -8.60
C THR A 125 6.82 -4.87 -8.73
N GLU A 126 7.18 -3.58 -8.77
CA GLU A 126 8.58 -3.16 -8.78
C GLU A 126 9.26 -3.38 -7.43
N LEU A 127 8.61 -3.05 -6.31
CA LEU A 127 9.10 -3.36 -4.97
C LEU A 127 9.30 -4.87 -4.76
N HIS A 128 8.45 -5.71 -5.36
CA HIS A 128 8.63 -7.15 -5.33
C HIS A 128 9.92 -7.60 -6.00
N LYS A 129 10.33 -6.96 -7.11
CA LYS A 129 11.63 -7.22 -7.75
C LYS A 129 12.79 -6.85 -6.83
N VAL A 130 12.70 -5.71 -6.14
CA VAL A 130 13.70 -5.28 -5.14
C VAL A 130 13.81 -6.31 -4.02
N ARG A 131 12.68 -6.83 -3.54
CA ARG A 131 12.63 -7.90 -2.53
C ARG A 131 13.31 -9.19 -2.99
N ILE A 132 13.03 -9.66 -4.21
CA ILE A 132 13.68 -10.85 -4.75
C ILE A 132 15.21 -10.67 -4.78
N ALA A 133 15.69 -9.51 -5.24
CA ALA A 133 17.12 -9.22 -5.28
C ALA A 133 17.73 -9.15 -3.87
N PHE A 134 17.02 -8.52 -2.91
CA PHE A 134 17.43 -8.48 -1.52
C PHE A 134 17.53 -9.88 -0.90
N ASP A 135 16.52 -10.74 -1.10
CA ASP A 135 16.50 -12.10 -0.56
C ASP A 135 17.67 -12.95 -1.13
N ALA A 136 17.97 -12.79 -2.42
CA ALA A 136 19.12 -13.43 -3.07
C ALA A 136 20.46 -12.95 -2.48
N ARG A 137 20.62 -11.63 -2.34
CA ARG A 137 21.79 -11.00 -1.71
C ARG A 137 21.97 -11.44 -0.26
N LYS A 138 20.89 -11.44 0.53
CA LYS A 138 20.90 -11.82 1.94
C LYS A 138 21.32 -13.27 2.14
N LYS A 139 20.82 -14.17 1.29
CA LYS A 139 21.24 -15.57 1.28
C LYS A 139 22.75 -15.71 1.10
N ASP A 140 23.34 -15.02 0.13
CA ASP A 140 24.77 -15.09 -0.14
C ASP A 140 25.60 -14.42 0.96
N TYR A 141 25.10 -13.34 1.56
CA TYR A 141 25.71 -12.71 2.72
C TYR A 141 25.81 -13.65 3.91
N ILE A 142 24.72 -14.36 4.24
CA ILE A 142 24.70 -15.36 5.31
C ILE A 142 25.73 -16.47 5.06
N LEU A 143 25.81 -16.96 3.82
CA LEU A 143 26.74 -18.02 3.45
C LEU A 143 28.21 -17.56 3.53
N LEU A 144 28.49 -16.32 3.12
CA LEU A 144 29.80 -15.70 3.23
C LEU A 144 30.23 -15.57 4.70
N GLU A 145 29.37 -15.05 5.56
CA GLU A 145 29.68 -14.88 6.99
C GLU A 145 29.90 -16.23 7.70
N ASP A 146 29.11 -17.25 7.37
CA ASP A 146 29.33 -18.61 7.87
C ASP A 146 30.65 -19.23 7.37
N ALA A 147 31.04 -18.95 6.12
CA ALA A 147 32.31 -19.40 5.55
C ALA A 147 33.49 -18.71 6.23
N LYS A 148 33.43 -17.38 6.46
CA LYS A 148 34.44 -16.62 7.23
C LYS A 148 34.59 -17.16 8.65
N LYS A 149 33.48 -17.40 9.36
CA LYS A 149 33.47 -18.03 10.69
C LYS A 149 34.11 -19.43 10.68
N SER A 150 33.87 -20.21 9.62
CA SER A 150 34.45 -21.54 9.45
C SER A 150 35.95 -21.50 9.16
N LEU A 151 36.41 -20.55 8.35
CA LEU A 151 37.82 -20.30 8.06
C LEU A 151 38.57 -19.88 9.32
N ALA A 152 38.06 -18.91 10.07
CA ALA A 152 38.66 -18.46 11.33
C ALA A 152 38.83 -19.62 12.33
N LYS A 153 37.81 -20.50 12.46
CA LYS A 153 37.90 -21.72 13.28
C LYS A 153 38.91 -22.75 12.78
N ALA A 154 39.18 -22.81 11.48
CA ALA A 154 40.18 -23.72 10.91
C ALA A 154 41.60 -23.20 11.13
N GLN A 155 41.79 -21.88 10.99
CA GLN A 155 43.03 -21.16 11.28
C GLN A 155 43.42 -21.32 12.76
N THR A 156 42.49 -21.07 13.69
CA THR A 156 42.76 -21.20 15.14
C THR A 156 43.06 -22.64 15.59
N LYS A 157 42.61 -23.64 14.83
CA LYS A 157 42.84 -25.07 15.14
C LYS A 157 44.05 -25.67 14.41
N GLY A 158 44.83 -24.88 13.66
CA GLY A 158 46.04 -25.34 12.96
C GLY A 158 45.79 -26.42 11.90
N LYS A 159 44.63 -26.38 11.22
CA LYS A 159 44.25 -27.40 10.22
C LYS A 159 44.59 -26.95 8.80
N ASP A 160 45.89 -26.84 8.47
CA ASP A 160 46.39 -26.21 7.24
C ASP A 160 45.73 -26.72 5.94
N LYS A 161 45.55 -28.04 5.77
CA LYS A 161 44.83 -28.60 4.61
C LYS A 161 43.37 -28.12 4.52
N LYS A 162 42.71 -27.88 5.65
CA LYS A 162 41.32 -27.37 5.68
C LYS A 162 41.25 -25.85 5.50
N VAL A 163 42.33 -25.12 5.77
CA VAL A 163 42.37 -23.67 5.57
C VAL A 163 42.25 -23.35 4.08
N ALA A 164 43.00 -24.04 3.21
CA ALA A 164 42.92 -23.83 1.76
C ALA A 164 41.52 -24.10 1.18
N ASP A 165 40.88 -25.20 1.60
CA ASP A 165 39.51 -25.53 1.18
C ASP A 165 38.48 -24.50 1.67
N LYS A 166 38.66 -23.98 2.89
CA LYS A 166 37.78 -22.96 3.46
C LYS A 166 38.00 -21.58 2.86
N GLN A 167 39.23 -21.26 2.45
CA GLN A 167 39.51 -20.03 1.72
C GLN A 167 38.80 -20.04 0.37
N LYS A 168 38.86 -21.14 -0.39
CA LYS A 168 38.09 -21.29 -1.64
C LYS A 168 36.59 -21.10 -1.45
N GLU A 169 36.03 -21.60 -0.35
CA GLU A 169 34.62 -21.42 -0.01
C GLU A 169 34.29 -19.94 0.28
N VAL A 170 35.17 -19.22 0.99
CA VAL A 170 35.04 -17.77 1.21
C VAL A 170 35.14 -17.00 -0.11
N ASP A 171 36.11 -17.30 -0.96
CA ASP A 171 36.31 -16.61 -2.24
C ASP A 171 35.10 -16.80 -3.16
N GLN A 172 34.55 -18.02 -3.22
CA GLN A 172 33.34 -18.33 -3.98
C GLN A 172 32.13 -17.53 -3.48
N TYR A 173 31.85 -17.54 -2.17
CA TYR A 173 30.70 -16.80 -1.63
C TYR A 173 30.91 -15.28 -1.67
N SER A 174 32.16 -14.79 -1.60
CA SER A 174 32.47 -13.38 -1.75
C SER A 174 32.14 -12.88 -3.16
N ALA A 175 32.52 -13.63 -4.19
CA ALA A 175 32.21 -13.29 -5.58
C ALA A 175 30.69 -13.33 -5.86
N SER A 176 30.00 -14.34 -5.32
CA SER A 176 28.54 -14.46 -5.42
C SER A 176 27.84 -13.30 -4.72
N TYR A 177 28.22 -13.01 -3.47
CA TYR A 177 27.69 -11.89 -2.70
C TYR A 177 27.90 -10.54 -3.39
N GLN A 178 29.10 -10.27 -3.92
CA GLN A 178 29.38 -9.03 -4.65
C GLN A 178 28.46 -8.86 -5.88
N THR A 179 28.23 -9.95 -6.60
CA THR A 179 27.31 -9.95 -7.75
C THR A 179 25.88 -9.63 -7.31
N GLN A 180 25.38 -10.30 -6.27
CA GLN A 180 24.03 -10.08 -5.76
C GLN A 180 23.85 -8.72 -5.09
N GLN A 181 24.90 -8.19 -4.43
CA GLN A 181 24.90 -6.84 -3.87
C GLN A 181 24.78 -5.80 -4.97
N GLN A 182 25.55 -5.94 -6.05
CA GLN A 182 25.44 -5.02 -7.18
C GLN A 182 24.04 -5.09 -7.82
N GLU A 183 23.48 -6.28 -7.98
CA GLU A 183 22.12 -6.46 -8.50
C GLU A 183 21.07 -5.81 -7.60
N PHE A 184 21.13 -6.05 -6.29
CA PHE A 184 20.25 -5.41 -5.32
C PHE A 184 20.32 -3.88 -5.41
N MET A 185 21.53 -3.31 -5.42
CA MET A 185 21.71 -1.87 -5.52
C MET A 185 21.19 -1.32 -6.86
N ASN A 186 21.43 -2.01 -7.97
CA ASN A 186 20.92 -1.62 -9.29
C ASN A 186 19.39 -1.58 -9.32
N VAL A 187 18.74 -2.65 -8.85
CA VAL A 187 17.28 -2.77 -8.85
C VAL A 187 16.65 -1.76 -7.88
N ALA A 188 17.23 -1.58 -6.69
CA ALA A 188 16.77 -0.60 -5.72
C ALA A 188 16.91 0.84 -6.25
N ASN A 189 18.05 1.18 -6.85
CA ASN A 189 18.29 2.50 -7.42
C ASN A 189 17.38 2.79 -8.62
N ALA A 190 17.16 1.80 -9.48
CA ALA A 190 16.23 1.92 -10.60
C ALA A 190 14.81 2.22 -10.11
N TYR A 191 14.34 1.52 -9.08
CA TYR A 191 13.06 1.79 -8.44
C TYR A 191 13.01 3.20 -7.82
N PHE A 192 14.02 3.61 -7.04
CA PHE A 192 14.00 4.94 -6.40
C PHE A 192 14.18 6.11 -7.37
N ALA A 193 14.69 5.87 -8.57
CA ALA A 193 14.86 6.90 -9.59
C ALA A 193 13.51 7.44 -10.11
N ASP A 194 12.46 6.60 -10.15
CA ASP A 194 11.17 6.97 -10.74
C ASP A 194 9.97 6.83 -9.77
N CYS A 195 10.16 6.20 -8.60
CA CYS A 195 9.04 5.91 -7.70
C CYS A 195 8.28 7.17 -7.25
N GLN A 196 8.98 8.29 -7.05
CA GLN A 196 8.34 9.53 -6.57
C GLN A 196 7.35 10.06 -7.61
N GLN A 197 7.74 10.12 -8.88
CA GLN A 197 6.87 10.57 -9.96
C GLN A 197 5.61 9.70 -10.08
N LYS A 198 5.74 8.38 -9.94
CA LYS A 198 4.60 7.46 -9.95
C LYS A 198 3.68 7.65 -8.73
N ILE A 199 4.26 7.94 -7.56
CA ILE A 199 3.48 8.27 -6.34
C ILE A 199 2.73 9.60 -6.53
N ASP A 200 3.37 10.61 -7.13
CA ASP A 200 2.74 11.90 -7.42
C ASP A 200 1.55 11.71 -8.39
N GLN A 201 1.72 10.88 -9.42
CA GLN A 201 0.62 10.51 -10.32
C GLN A 201 -0.54 9.82 -9.59
N ILE A 202 -0.26 8.89 -8.68
CA ILE A 202 -1.30 8.24 -7.87
C ILE A 202 -2.07 9.29 -7.05
N PHE A 203 -1.36 10.24 -6.45
CA PHE A 203 -1.97 11.33 -5.68
C PHE A 203 -2.87 12.21 -6.56
N GLU A 204 -2.39 12.62 -7.73
CA GLU A 204 -3.16 13.45 -8.67
C GLU A 204 -4.45 12.76 -9.12
N VAL A 205 -4.36 11.50 -9.53
CA VAL A 205 -5.53 10.71 -9.96
C VAL A 205 -6.51 10.51 -8.80
N TYR A 206 -6.00 10.20 -7.60
CA TYR A 206 -6.82 10.10 -6.41
C TYR A 206 -7.56 11.41 -6.13
N GLN A 207 -6.86 12.54 -6.12
CA GLN A 207 -7.46 13.85 -5.85
C GLN A 207 -8.48 14.24 -6.92
N PHE A 208 -8.20 13.97 -8.20
CA PHE A 208 -9.14 14.21 -9.28
C PHE A 208 -10.50 13.54 -9.00
N TYR A 209 -10.50 12.25 -8.68
CA TYR A 209 -11.76 11.54 -8.41
C TYR A 209 -12.46 12.01 -7.14
N ILE A 210 -11.73 12.36 -6.08
CA ILE A 210 -12.35 12.97 -4.89
C ILE A 210 -13.03 14.31 -5.24
N CYS A 211 -12.36 15.16 -6.01
CA CYS A 211 -12.91 16.44 -6.45
C CYS A 211 -14.13 16.25 -7.36
N GLU A 212 -14.08 15.31 -8.30
CA GLU A 212 -15.19 15.00 -9.19
C GLU A 212 -16.43 14.54 -8.43
N LEU A 213 -16.27 13.58 -7.52
CA LEU A 213 -17.36 13.08 -6.68
C LEU A 213 -17.96 14.16 -5.78
N THR A 214 -17.12 14.96 -5.12
CA THR A 214 -17.58 16.03 -4.22
C THR A 214 -18.19 17.22 -4.96
N SER A 215 -17.71 17.55 -6.16
CA SER A 215 -18.30 18.60 -7.00
C SER A 215 -19.70 18.22 -7.45
N GLU A 216 -19.91 16.97 -7.89
CA GLU A 216 -21.24 16.50 -8.29
C GLU A 216 -22.21 16.45 -7.12
N GLN A 217 -21.72 16.05 -5.93
CA GLN A 217 -22.50 16.16 -4.70
C GLN A 217 -22.92 17.62 -4.42
N HIS A 218 -21.99 18.56 -4.54
CA HIS A 218 -22.25 19.97 -4.31
C HIS A 218 -23.30 20.53 -5.28
N LYS A 219 -23.14 20.24 -6.58
CA LYS A 219 -24.10 20.60 -7.63
C LYS A 219 -25.50 20.06 -7.35
N ALA A 220 -25.59 18.81 -6.91
CA ALA A 220 -26.86 18.15 -6.63
C ALA A 220 -27.63 18.76 -5.45
N ILE A 221 -26.93 19.32 -4.45
CA ILE A 221 -27.51 19.87 -3.21
C ILE A 221 -27.69 21.39 -3.25
N ILE A 222 -26.67 22.12 -3.70
CA ILE A 222 -26.57 23.59 -3.51
C ILE A 222 -26.87 24.36 -4.80
N GLU A 223 -26.30 23.93 -5.93
CA GLU A 223 -26.37 24.73 -7.16
C GLU A 223 -27.68 24.54 -7.94
N LYS A 224 -28.41 23.43 -7.71
CA LYS A 224 -29.77 23.29 -8.25
C LYS A 224 -30.78 24.04 -7.38
N PRO A 225 -31.71 24.81 -7.99
CA PRO A 225 -32.47 25.88 -7.34
C PRO A 225 -33.54 25.44 -6.31
N ALA A 226 -33.57 24.18 -5.88
CA ALA A 226 -34.61 23.62 -5.04
C ALA A 226 -34.37 23.81 -3.52
N TYR A 227 -33.13 24.05 -3.07
CA TYR A 227 -32.80 24.13 -1.66
C TYR A 227 -32.16 25.47 -1.27
N ASN A 228 -32.83 26.23 -0.40
CA ASN A 228 -32.31 27.51 0.12
C ASN A 228 -31.42 27.28 1.36
N TRP A 229 -30.16 26.92 1.11
CA TRP A 229 -29.15 26.68 2.16
C TRP A 229 -29.01 27.85 3.14
N GLU A 230 -28.96 29.07 2.62
CA GLU A 230 -28.76 30.29 3.41
C GLU A 230 -29.91 30.54 4.39
N ALA A 231 -31.16 30.25 3.99
CA ALA A 231 -32.30 30.32 4.89
C ALA A 231 -32.35 29.17 5.90
N SER A 232 -31.77 28.00 5.58
CA SER A 232 -31.78 26.82 6.44
C SER A 232 -30.69 26.84 7.52
N LYS A 233 -29.49 27.36 7.24
CA LYS A 233 -28.37 27.34 8.19
C LYS A 233 -28.63 28.13 9.49
N GLY A 234 -29.52 29.11 9.45
CA GLY A 234 -29.95 29.87 10.64
C GLY A 234 -31.13 29.23 11.40
N LYS A 235 -31.74 28.17 10.85
CA LYS A 235 -32.95 27.53 11.41
C LYS A 235 -32.67 26.19 12.08
N TYR A 236 -31.63 25.48 11.65
CA TYR A 236 -31.31 24.14 12.16
C TYR A 236 -29.97 24.14 12.89
N PRO A 237 -29.80 23.35 13.95
CA PRO A 237 -28.51 23.20 14.62
C PRO A 237 -27.45 22.69 13.65
N SER A 238 -26.27 23.33 13.66
CA SER A 238 -25.14 22.88 12.85
C SER A 238 -24.51 21.63 13.47
N VAL A 239 -24.13 20.66 12.63
CA VAL A 239 -23.33 19.49 13.03
C VAL A 239 -21.92 19.86 13.51
N THR A 240 -21.49 21.12 13.30
CA THR A 240 -20.20 21.65 13.80
C THR A 240 -20.30 22.22 15.22
N VAL A 241 -21.51 22.34 15.78
CA VAL A 241 -21.75 22.79 17.14
C VAL A 241 -22.11 21.55 17.97
N PRO A 242 -21.39 21.24 19.07
CA PRO A 242 -21.72 20.11 19.93
C PRO A 242 -23.18 20.19 20.40
N PRO A 243 -23.92 19.07 20.43
CA PRO A 243 -25.29 19.08 20.92
C PRO A 243 -25.30 19.51 22.40
N ALA A 244 -26.26 20.36 22.76
CA ALA A 244 -26.45 20.73 24.16
C ALA A 244 -26.76 19.46 24.97
N ALA A 245 -26.20 19.35 26.18
CA ALA A 245 -26.51 18.24 27.07
C ALA A 245 -28.03 18.20 27.31
N PRO A 246 -28.67 17.01 27.35
CA PRO A 246 -30.09 16.91 27.65
C PRO A 246 -30.39 17.60 28.97
N ALA A 247 -31.47 18.39 29.02
CA ALA A 247 -31.93 18.95 30.28
C ALA A 247 -32.21 17.80 31.26
N GLN A 248 -31.55 17.82 32.42
CA GLN A 248 -31.75 16.86 33.50
C GLN A 248 -33.09 17.10 34.21
#